data_AF-A0A0C2XP02-F1
#
_entry.id   AF-A0A0C2XP02-F1
#
_cell.length_a   1.000
_cell.length_b   1.000
_cell.length_c   1.000
_cell.angle_alpha   90.00
_cell.angle_beta   90.00
_cell.angle_gamma   90.00
#
_symmetry.space_group_name_H-M   'P 1'
#
loop_
_entity.id
_entity.type
_entity.pdbx_description
1 polymer ?
#
loop_
_entity_poly.entity_id
_entity_poly.type
_entity_poly.pdbx_seq_one_letter_code
_entity_poly.pdbx_strand_id
1 'polypeptide(L)'
;MDLLADFGGPYPLGWNTLKNSVVDPFMEANPQGNDHRLTINWFPSSYAADPKAWAGRRTFKLLFRKLSEAIAPGQTALAFFERISISVSELYVEMNVPFNGLERTAEEKAKIDRKRINLGSASNLRELVLLGSHLYFSERFSNVPFHRLTLLCVSSSCRISVNDTLVLIHSCPLLRDATFGDVDTEARCELHSRYQPLPAGANFTSQLETFTITSYIDISRVLTSLHWLHGNPTITINILDDALAGQDWGPSFVNIPISTNLIMNGNFPQATMAMIRQQVPGVNFGR
;
A
#
# COMPACT_ATOMS: atom_id res chain seq x y z
N MET A 1 -22.95 -5.54 -6.45
CA MET A 1 -21.95 -4.50 -6.10
C MET A 1 -21.73 -4.70 -4.64
N ASP A 2 -20.56 -5.22 -4.26
CA ASP A 2 -20.38 -5.81 -2.95
C ASP A 2 -19.31 -5.01 -2.23
N LEU A 3 -19.74 -4.06 -1.40
CA LEU A 3 -18.91 -3.55 -0.33
C LEU A 3 -19.14 -4.47 0.86
N LEU A 4 -18.16 -5.29 1.18
CA LEU A 4 -18.16 -6.11 2.38
C LEU A 4 -17.23 -5.43 3.38
N ALA A 5 -17.82 -4.78 4.38
CA ALA A 5 -17.07 -4.35 5.54
C ALA A 5 -17.25 -5.34 6.69
N ASP A 6 -16.27 -6.22 6.80
CA ASP A 6 -16.15 -7.15 7.92
C ASP A 6 -15.36 -6.48 9.04
N PHE A 7 -15.96 -6.46 10.23
CA PHE A 7 -15.38 -5.92 11.45
C PHE A 7 -15.19 -7.02 12.52
N GLY A 8 -15.03 -8.28 12.06
CA GLY A 8 -14.75 -9.46 12.86
C GLY A 8 -15.93 -9.99 13.70
N GLY A 9 -17.14 -9.52 13.40
CA GLY A 9 -18.42 -10.03 13.93
C GLY A 9 -19.25 -10.77 12.86
N PRO A 10 -20.41 -11.36 13.22
CA PRO A 10 -21.22 -12.18 12.32
C PRO A 10 -21.94 -11.41 11.18
N TYR A 11 -21.81 -10.08 11.13
CA TYR A 11 -22.55 -9.22 10.20
C TYR A 11 -21.60 -8.35 9.37
N PRO A 12 -21.20 -8.80 8.16
CA PRO A 12 -20.55 -7.90 7.21
C PRO A 12 -21.50 -6.76 6.82
N LEU A 13 -21.03 -5.51 6.89
CA LEU A 13 -21.77 -4.36 6.37
C LEU A 13 -21.64 -4.33 4.85
N GLY A 14 -22.75 -4.71 4.19
CA GLY A 14 -23.02 -4.59 2.75
C GLY A 14 -23.29 -3.15 2.29
N TRP A 15 -23.16 -2.86 1.00
CA TRP A 15 -23.56 -1.58 0.39
C TRP A 15 -25.00 -1.16 0.76
N ASN A 16 -25.89 -2.15 0.81
CA ASN A 16 -27.32 -1.98 1.07
C ASN A 16 -27.63 -1.71 2.55
N THR A 17 -26.66 -1.96 3.43
CA THR A 17 -26.79 -1.91 4.88
C THR A 17 -25.98 -0.75 5.48
N LEU A 18 -25.41 0.16 4.69
CA LEU A 18 -24.71 1.36 5.17
C LEU A 18 -25.65 2.57 5.34
N LYS A 19 -26.85 2.33 5.86
CA LYS A 19 -27.74 3.39 6.35
C LYS A 19 -27.33 3.77 7.77
N ASN A 20 -27.54 5.03 8.17
CA ASN A 20 -27.27 5.47 9.56
C ASN A 20 -27.88 4.50 10.59
N SER A 21 -29.10 4.03 10.33
CA SER A 21 -29.85 3.10 11.17
C SER A 21 -29.23 1.71 11.35
N VAL A 22 -28.16 1.39 10.62
CA VAL A 22 -27.47 0.10 10.70
C VAL A 22 -26.03 0.30 11.16
N VAL A 23 -25.37 1.37 10.71
CA VAL A 23 -24.03 1.73 11.18
C VAL A 23 -24.07 2.08 12.67
N ASP A 24 -24.99 2.95 13.11
CA ASP A 24 -24.98 3.42 14.51
C ASP A 24 -25.22 2.27 15.52
N PRO A 25 -26.24 1.39 15.39
CA PRO A 25 -26.41 0.25 16.30
C PRO A 25 -25.26 -0.76 16.24
N PHE A 26 -24.60 -0.87 15.10
CA PHE A 26 -23.43 -1.73 14.92
C PHE A 26 -22.19 -1.18 15.65
N MET A 27 -21.98 0.15 15.62
CA MET A 27 -20.95 0.82 16.43
C MET A 27 -21.23 0.66 17.94
N GLU A 28 -22.50 0.74 18.34
CA GLU A 28 -22.96 0.60 19.72
C GLU A 28 -22.89 -0.83 20.25
N ALA A 29 -23.03 -1.84 19.38
CA ALA A 29 -22.96 -3.26 19.75
C ALA A 29 -21.59 -3.71 20.28
N ASN A 30 -20.58 -2.83 20.21
CA ASN A 30 -19.22 -2.99 20.72
C ASN A 30 -18.54 -4.24 20.14
N PRO A 31 -17.56 -4.12 19.23
CA PRO A 31 -16.78 -5.26 18.75
C PRO A 31 -15.85 -5.79 19.87
N GLN A 32 -16.42 -6.24 20.97
CA GLN A 32 -15.76 -7.03 22.00
C GLN A 32 -15.74 -8.47 21.50
N GLY A 33 -14.62 -8.87 20.93
CA GLY A 33 -14.37 -10.24 20.52
C GLY A 33 -14.86 -10.55 19.12
N ASN A 34 -14.12 -10.10 18.12
CA ASN A 34 -13.27 -10.96 17.28
C ASN A 34 -12.79 -10.13 16.08
N ASP A 35 -11.58 -10.42 15.62
CA ASP A 35 -10.85 -9.78 14.51
C ASP A 35 -11.03 -8.25 14.38
N HIS A 36 -10.18 -7.49 15.08
CA HIS A 36 -9.97 -6.03 14.98
C HIS A 36 -9.53 -5.58 13.58
N ARG A 37 -10.30 -5.90 12.56
CA ARG A 37 -9.99 -5.74 11.14
C ARG A 37 -11.10 -4.97 10.47
N LEU A 38 -10.77 -4.09 9.55
CA LEU A 38 -11.71 -3.41 8.68
C LEU A 38 -11.34 -3.78 7.25
N THR A 39 -12.17 -4.58 6.59
CA THR A 39 -12.00 -4.85 5.16
C THR A 39 -12.95 -3.97 4.37
N ILE A 40 -12.55 -3.39 3.24
CA ILE A 40 -13.43 -2.65 2.35
C ILE A 40 -13.10 -3.06 0.94
N ASN A 41 -14.04 -3.71 0.26
CA ASN A 41 -13.91 -4.05 -1.15
C ASN A 41 -14.82 -3.13 -1.97
N TRP A 42 -14.29 -2.49 -3.00
CA TRP A 42 -15.06 -1.65 -3.91
C TRP A 42 -14.78 -2.00 -5.36
N PHE A 43 -15.65 -2.86 -5.88
CA PHE A 43 -15.62 -3.31 -7.28
C PHE A 43 -16.99 -3.03 -7.91
N PRO A 44 -17.19 -1.86 -8.56
CA PRO A 44 -18.39 -1.65 -9.35
C PRO A 44 -18.41 -2.66 -10.50
N SER A 45 -19.54 -3.34 -10.70
CA SER A 45 -19.70 -4.37 -11.73
C SER A 45 -19.60 -3.83 -13.16
N SER A 46 -19.73 -2.52 -13.34
CA SER A 46 -19.46 -1.80 -14.58
C SER A 46 -19.38 -0.29 -14.29
N TYR A 47 -18.84 0.50 -15.24
CA TYR A 47 -18.89 1.96 -15.17
C TYR A 47 -20.32 2.50 -15.03
N ALA A 48 -21.31 1.80 -15.61
CA ALA A 48 -22.72 2.18 -15.50
C ALA A 48 -23.29 1.95 -14.09
N ALA A 49 -22.70 1.06 -13.29
CA ALA A 49 -23.16 0.75 -11.93
C ALA A 49 -22.80 1.86 -10.91
N ASP A 50 -21.72 2.61 -11.15
CA ASP A 50 -21.39 3.83 -10.40
C ASP A 50 -20.71 4.84 -11.33
N PRO A 51 -21.49 5.58 -12.14
CA PRO A 51 -20.93 6.55 -13.07
C PRO A 51 -20.10 7.59 -12.29
N LYS A 52 -18.81 7.69 -12.65
CA LYS A 52 -17.84 8.57 -11.97
C LYS A 52 -17.59 8.24 -10.49
N ALA A 53 -17.94 7.03 -10.05
CA ALA A 53 -17.58 6.53 -8.73
C ALA A 53 -18.21 7.37 -7.57
N TRP A 54 -19.33 8.06 -7.82
CA TRP A 54 -19.91 9.03 -6.89
C TRP A 54 -20.53 8.37 -5.67
N ALA A 55 -21.22 7.24 -5.87
CA ALA A 55 -21.87 6.51 -4.81
C ALA A 55 -20.80 5.94 -3.87
N GLY A 56 -19.79 5.25 -4.44
CA GLY A 56 -18.56 4.78 -3.78
C GLY A 56 -17.95 5.84 -2.87
N ARG A 57 -17.64 7.00 -3.46
CA ARG A 57 -17.03 8.13 -2.76
C ARG A 57 -17.82 8.60 -1.54
N ARG A 58 -19.13 8.78 -1.70
CA ARG A 58 -20.00 9.29 -0.62
C ARG A 58 -20.03 8.32 0.54
N THR A 59 -20.14 7.04 0.25
CA THR A 59 -20.20 5.98 1.26
C THR A 59 -18.87 5.82 1.97
N PHE A 60 -17.76 5.79 1.23
CA PHE A 60 -16.43 5.69 1.83
C PHE A 60 -16.13 6.88 2.75
N LYS A 61 -16.54 8.11 2.34
CA LYS A 61 -16.45 9.30 3.20
C LYS A 61 -17.35 9.18 4.45
N LEU A 62 -18.57 8.72 4.28
CA LEU A 62 -19.54 8.57 5.38
C LEU A 62 -19.04 7.57 6.43
N LEU A 63 -18.56 6.41 5.97
CA LEU A 63 -18.02 5.35 6.81
C LEU A 63 -16.88 5.87 7.67
N PHE A 64 -15.82 6.41 7.07
CA PHE A 64 -14.68 6.90 7.86
C PHE A 64 -15.04 8.09 8.73
N ARG A 65 -15.96 8.97 8.31
CA ARG A 65 -16.47 10.03 9.18
C ARG A 65 -17.10 9.43 10.45
N LYS A 66 -17.92 8.40 10.30
CA LYS A 66 -18.58 7.69 11.40
C LYS A 66 -17.59 6.94 12.30
N LEU A 67 -16.61 6.25 11.72
CA LEU A 67 -15.58 5.57 12.50
C LEU A 67 -14.70 6.55 13.29
N SER A 68 -14.49 7.75 12.76
CA SER A 68 -13.75 8.83 13.43
C SER A 68 -14.60 9.66 14.40
N GLU A 69 -15.92 9.45 14.48
CA GLU A 69 -16.76 10.09 15.51
C GLU A 69 -16.33 9.57 16.90
N ALA A 70 -16.28 10.46 17.88
CA ALA A 70 -15.91 10.10 19.24
C ALA A 70 -17.03 9.26 19.87
N ILE A 71 -16.70 8.05 20.30
CA ILE A 71 -17.62 7.16 21.03
C ILE A 71 -17.49 7.34 22.55
N ALA A 72 -16.33 7.82 23.00
CA ALA A 72 -16.02 8.20 24.37
C ALA A 72 -14.91 9.27 24.35
N PRO A 73 -14.64 9.99 25.47
CA PRO A 73 -13.58 10.98 25.51
C PRO A 73 -12.23 10.40 25.06
N GLY A 74 -11.68 10.92 23.96
CA GLY A 74 -10.41 10.47 23.38
C GLY A 74 -10.45 9.13 22.64
N GLN A 75 -11.62 8.50 22.47
CA GLN A 75 -11.76 7.23 21.77
C GLN A 75 -12.67 7.38 20.55
N THR A 76 -12.15 6.94 19.40
CA THR A 76 -12.92 6.79 18.16
C THR A 76 -12.98 5.31 17.84
N ALA A 77 -14.04 4.85 17.18
CA ALA A 77 -14.13 3.45 16.84
C ALA A 77 -13.06 3.01 15.81
N LEU A 78 -12.56 3.94 14.99
CA LEU A 78 -11.41 3.71 14.11
C LEU A 78 -10.17 3.24 14.89
N ALA A 79 -10.04 3.64 16.16
CA ALA A 79 -8.94 3.24 17.02
C ALA A 79 -8.97 1.76 17.38
N PHE A 80 -10.11 1.05 17.23
CA PHE A 80 -10.17 -0.38 17.54
C PHE A 80 -9.59 -1.26 16.44
N PHE A 81 -9.34 -0.75 15.24
CA PHE A 81 -8.82 -1.57 14.15
C PHE A 81 -7.30 -1.68 14.22
N GLU A 82 -6.84 -2.93 14.28
CA GLU A 82 -5.45 -3.31 14.11
C GLU A 82 -5.10 -3.50 12.64
N ARG A 83 -6.07 -3.90 11.81
CA ARG A 83 -5.91 -4.04 10.35
C ARG A 83 -6.93 -3.22 9.58
N ILE A 84 -6.50 -2.51 8.55
CA ILE A 84 -7.36 -1.93 7.53
C ILE A 84 -6.93 -2.50 6.18
N SER A 85 -7.86 -3.13 5.47
CA SER A 85 -7.68 -3.66 4.12
C SER A 85 -8.66 -2.96 3.19
N ILE A 86 -8.17 -2.27 2.16
CA ILE A 86 -8.99 -1.54 1.21
C ILE A 86 -8.62 -2.01 -0.19
N SER A 87 -9.59 -2.57 -0.90
CA SER A 87 -9.46 -2.99 -2.28
C SER A 87 -10.38 -2.13 -3.14
N VAL A 88 -9.84 -1.46 -4.15
CA VAL A 88 -10.62 -0.60 -5.04
C VAL A 88 -10.35 -0.94 -6.51
N SER A 89 -11.40 -0.96 -7.31
CA SER A 89 -11.33 -1.16 -8.76
C SER A 89 -10.54 -0.05 -9.45
N GLU A 90 -9.84 -0.40 -10.54
CA GLU A 90 -8.87 0.43 -11.28
C GLU A 90 -9.50 1.63 -12.01
N LEU A 91 -10.83 1.61 -12.21
CA LEU A 91 -11.58 2.63 -12.95
C LEU A 91 -11.80 3.90 -12.12
N TYR A 92 -10.72 4.61 -11.77
CA TYR A 92 -10.80 5.85 -11.02
C TYR A 92 -10.97 7.08 -11.92
N VAL A 93 -12.23 7.36 -12.26
CA VAL A 93 -12.69 8.67 -12.77
C VAL A 93 -12.90 9.67 -11.61
N GLU A 94 -12.53 9.29 -10.38
CA GLU A 94 -12.89 10.01 -9.15
C GLU A 94 -12.11 11.33 -8.98
N MET A 95 -10.93 11.43 -9.59
CA MET A 95 -10.16 12.66 -9.63
C MET A 95 -10.61 13.48 -10.85
N ASN A 96 -11.86 13.96 -10.81
CA ASN A 96 -12.38 15.03 -11.69
C ASN A 96 -11.67 16.38 -11.41
N VAL A 97 -10.35 16.34 -11.30
CA VAL A 97 -9.45 17.48 -11.29
C VAL A 97 -8.61 17.26 -12.53
N PRO A 98 -8.95 17.91 -13.66
CA PRO A 98 -8.17 17.76 -14.90
C PRO A 98 -6.71 18.08 -14.59
N PHE A 99 -5.83 17.13 -14.87
CA PHE A 99 -4.41 17.26 -14.55
C PHE A 99 -3.76 18.14 -15.61
N ASN A 100 -3.39 19.35 -15.22
CA ASN A 100 -2.68 20.26 -16.10
C ASN A 100 -1.18 20.25 -15.72
N GLY A 101 -0.47 19.16 -16.05
CA GLY A 101 0.98 19.05 -15.88
C GLY A 101 1.46 17.90 -14.99
N LEU A 102 2.76 17.91 -14.70
CA LEU A 102 3.46 16.87 -13.92
C LEU A 102 3.22 16.97 -12.41
N GLU A 103 2.86 18.16 -11.92
CA GLU A 103 2.57 18.43 -10.51
C GLU A 103 1.18 19.04 -10.32
N ARG A 104 0.61 18.84 -9.12
CA ARG A 104 -0.67 19.45 -8.72
C ARG A 104 -0.51 20.92 -8.39
N THR A 105 -1.41 21.78 -8.88
CA THR A 105 -1.48 23.18 -8.43
C THR A 105 -1.90 23.27 -6.97
N ALA A 106 -1.67 24.42 -6.32
CA ALA A 106 -2.09 24.64 -4.94
C ALA A 106 -3.62 24.51 -4.77
N GLU A 107 -4.40 24.96 -5.75
CA GLU A 107 -5.86 24.86 -5.77
C GLU A 107 -6.33 23.40 -5.89
N GLU A 108 -5.63 22.60 -6.69
CA GLU A 108 -5.91 21.18 -6.84
C GLU A 108 -5.60 20.43 -5.54
N LYS A 109 -4.43 20.68 -4.93
CA LYS A 109 -4.04 20.13 -3.62
C LYS A 109 -5.09 20.49 -2.56
N ALA A 110 -5.52 21.75 -2.48
CA ALA A 110 -6.56 22.18 -1.54
C ALA A 110 -7.91 21.47 -1.75
N LYS A 111 -8.32 21.20 -3.00
CA LYS A 111 -9.54 20.43 -3.31
C LYS A 111 -9.42 18.96 -2.90
N ILE A 112 -8.24 18.36 -3.07
CA ILE A 112 -7.93 16.99 -2.66
C ILE A 112 -7.93 16.90 -1.13
N ASP A 113 -7.20 17.80 -0.46
CA ASP A 113 -7.03 17.81 1.00
C ASP A 113 -8.37 17.92 1.75
N ARG A 114 -9.30 18.76 1.26
CA ARG A 114 -10.66 18.88 1.82
C ARG A 114 -11.49 17.59 1.74
N LYS A 115 -11.07 16.63 0.92
CA LYS A 115 -11.74 15.36 0.73
C LYS A 115 -11.01 14.23 1.44
N ARG A 116 -9.78 14.41 1.92
CA ARG A 116 -9.00 13.34 2.53
C ARG A 116 -9.70 12.72 3.75
N ILE A 117 -9.48 11.43 3.91
CA ILE A 117 -9.84 10.62 5.06
C ILE A 117 -8.63 10.63 5.99
N ASN A 118 -8.83 11.18 7.17
CA ASN A 118 -7.80 11.26 8.20
C ASN A 118 -7.78 9.94 8.99
N LEU A 119 -6.67 9.21 8.92
CA LEU A 119 -6.45 7.98 9.69
C LEU A 119 -5.69 8.21 11.00
N GLY A 120 -5.47 9.47 11.40
CA GLY A 120 -4.72 9.82 12.60
C GLY A 120 -5.35 9.31 13.91
N SER A 121 -6.65 9.03 13.93
CA SER A 121 -7.32 8.42 15.09
C SER A 121 -7.28 6.89 15.09
N ALA A 122 -6.72 6.25 14.06
CA ALA A 122 -6.53 4.80 13.96
C ALA A 122 -5.37 4.34 14.86
N SER A 123 -5.47 4.61 16.15
CA SER A 123 -4.37 4.46 17.10
C SER A 123 -4.08 3.02 17.52
N ASN A 124 -4.61 2.00 16.86
CA ASN A 124 -4.12 0.62 17.00
C ASN A 124 -3.74 0.00 15.66
N LEU A 125 -3.78 0.77 14.57
CA LEU A 125 -3.47 0.28 13.24
C LEU A 125 -2.02 -0.19 13.14
N ARG A 126 -1.86 -1.48 12.86
CA ARG A 126 -0.58 -2.18 12.64
C ARG A 126 -0.46 -2.73 11.22
N GLU A 127 -1.58 -3.05 10.58
CA GLU A 127 -1.60 -3.67 9.27
C GLU A 127 -2.42 -2.82 8.30
N LEU A 128 -1.79 -2.41 7.20
CA LEU A 128 -2.45 -1.64 6.15
C LEU A 128 -2.28 -2.35 4.81
N VAL A 129 -3.41 -2.76 4.21
CA VAL A 129 -3.45 -3.42 2.90
C VAL A 129 -4.25 -2.56 1.95
N LEU A 130 -3.63 -2.16 0.85
CA LEU A 130 -4.15 -1.24 -0.15
C LEU A 130 -4.01 -1.91 -1.51
N LEU A 131 -5.12 -2.39 -2.07
CA LEU A 131 -5.18 -3.08 -3.35
C LEU A 131 -5.89 -2.20 -4.37
N GLY A 132 -5.24 -1.87 -5.49
CA GLY A 132 -5.77 -0.96 -6.51
C GLY A 132 -4.93 0.30 -6.66
N SER A 133 -5.51 1.40 -7.13
CA SER A 133 -4.73 2.58 -7.53
C SER A 133 -3.94 3.23 -6.37
N HIS A 134 -2.60 3.19 -6.42
CA HIS A 134 -1.72 3.91 -5.48
C HIS A 134 -2.04 5.40 -5.44
N LEU A 135 -2.37 5.97 -6.60
CA LEU A 135 -2.80 7.35 -6.74
C LEU A 135 -4.02 7.64 -5.88
N TYR A 136 -5.07 6.83 -5.98
CA TYR A 136 -6.23 6.96 -5.11
C TYR A 136 -5.83 6.97 -3.64
N PHE A 137 -5.02 6.00 -3.21
CA PHE A 137 -4.62 5.89 -1.82
C PHE A 137 -3.84 7.11 -1.30
N SER A 138 -2.85 7.57 -2.07
CA SER A 138 -2.02 8.73 -1.71
C SER A 138 -2.80 10.05 -1.62
N GLU A 139 -3.84 10.20 -2.44
CA GLU A 139 -4.68 11.40 -2.46
C GLU A 139 -5.88 11.30 -1.52
N ARG A 140 -6.34 10.09 -1.19
CA ARG A 140 -7.51 9.87 -0.35
C ARG A 140 -7.20 9.83 1.13
N PHE A 141 -6.02 9.36 1.54
CA PHE A 141 -5.69 9.18 2.96
C PHE A 141 -4.67 10.21 3.45
N SER A 142 -4.85 10.67 4.69
CA SER A 142 -3.88 11.51 5.42
C SER A 142 -3.64 10.99 6.83
N ASN A 143 -2.51 11.41 7.41
CA ASN A 143 -2.09 11.08 8.77
C ASN A 143 -2.13 9.57 9.05
N VAL A 144 -1.74 8.76 8.06
CA VAL A 144 -1.57 7.33 8.25
C VAL A 144 -0.50 7.13 9.32
N PRO A 145 -0.73 6.32 10.37
CA PRO A 145 0.22 6.09 11.44
C PRO A 145 1.35 5.14 11.00
N PHE A 146 2.10 5.51 9.95
CA PHE A 146 3.16 4.70 9.33
C PHE A 146 4.18 4.17 10.35
N HIS A 147 4.52 4.98 11.36
CA HIS A 147 5.46 4.63 12.42
C HIS A 147 5.09 3.38 13.24
N ARG A 148 3.85 2.88 13.13
CA ARG A 148 3.32 1.74 13.88
C ARG A 148 3.07 0.51 13.03
N LEU A 149 3.14 0.67 11.70
CA LEU A 149 2.80 -0.41 10.81
C LEU A 149 3.86 -1.51 10.89
N THR A 150 3.38 -2.74 11.11
CA THR A 150 4.14 -3.97 11.00
C THR A 150 3.89 -4.65 9.65
N LEU A 151 2.77 -4.34 8.98
CA LEU A 151 2.46 -4.80 7.63
C LEU A 151 2.00 -3.63 6.75
N LEU A 152 2.58 -3.53 5.55
CA LEU A 152 2.19 -2.59 4.52
C LEU A 152 2.16 -3.31 3.17
N CYS A 153 0.96 -3.43 2.60
CA CYS A 153 0.78 -3.93 1.24
C CYS A 153 0.19 -2.80 0.39
N VAL A 154 0.91 -2.42 -0.66
CA VAL A 154 0.46 -1.50 -1.72
C VAL A 154 0.58 -2.26 -3.03
N SER A 155 -0.38 -3.15 -3.28
CA SER A 155 -0.45 -3.92 -4.53
C SER A 155 -1.37 -3.17 -5.49
N SER A 156 -0.75 -2.41 -6.39
CA SER A 156 -1.46 -1.53 -7.32
C SER A 156 -1.32 -2.01 -8.76
N SER A 157 -2.38 -1.86 -9.52
CA SER A 157 -2.37 -1.89 -10.99
C SER A 157 -1.86 -0.59 -11.61
N CYS A 158 -1.87 0.49 -10.83
CA CYS A 158 -1.21 1.74 -11.17
C CYS A 158 0.25 1.71 -10.70
N ARG A 159 1.14 2.38 -11.42
CA ARG A 159 2.57 2.40 -11.11
C ARG A 159 2.88 3.27 -9.88
N ILE A 160 3.72 2.77 -8.98
CA ILE A 160 4.31 3.53 -7.86
C ILE A 160 5.78 3.83 -8.16
N SER A 161 6.26 5.01 -7.78
CA SER A 161 7.66 5.35 -8.04
C SER A 161 8.60 4.60 -7.08
N VAL A 162 9.83 4.34 -7.53
CA VAL A 162 10.90 3.82 -6.64
C VAL A 162 11.12 4.73 -5.43
N ASN A 163 11.04 6.05 -5.61
CA ASN A 163 11.19 7.03 -4.54
C ASN A 163 10.06 6.94 -3.51
N ASP A 164 8.81 6.86 -3.96
CA ASP A 164 7.66 6.71 -3.08
C ASP A 164 7.74 5.40 -2.30
N THR A 165 8.12 4.31 -2.96
CA THR A 165 8.35 3.00 -2.33
C THR A 165 9.38 3.13 -1.20
N LEU A 166 10.52 3.76 -1.47
CA LEU A 166 11.58 3.95 -0.48
C LEU A 166 11.11 4.82 0.71
N VAL A 167 10.40 5.92 0.44
CA VAL A 167 9.87 6.79 1.51
C VAL A 167 8.84 6.08 2.36
N LEU A 168 7.98 5.25 1.76
CA LEU A 168 6.99 4.46 2.50
C LEU A 168 7.66 3.47 3.45
N ILE A 169 8.69 2.75 2.99
CA ILE A 169 9.43 1.81 3.86
C ILE A 169 10.14 2.59 4.98
N HIS A 170 10.82 3.69 4.66
CA HIS A 170 11.49 4.55 5.65
C HIS A 170 10.52 5.10 6.70
N SER A 171 9.28 5.41 6.31
CA SER A 171 8.24 5.91 7.22
C SER A 171 7.71 4.84 8.19
N CYS A 172 8.01 3.55 7.93
CA CYS A 172 7.53 2.41 8.69
C CYS A 172 8.71 1.64 9.35
N PRO A 173 9.33 2.16 10.43
CA PRO A 173 10.50 1.55 11.07
C PRO A 173 10.21 0.20 11.77
N LEU A 174 8.94 -0.14 12.00
CA LEU A 174 8.51 -1.40 12.61
C LEU A 174 8.01 -2.43 11.58
N LEU A 175 8.17 -2.14 10.29
CA LEU A 175 7.64 -2.96 9.21
C LEU A 175 8.35 -4.32 9.16
N ARG A 176 7.56 -5.39 9.24
CA ARG A 176 8.00 -6.78 9.12
C ARG A 176 7.61 -7.38 7.77
N ASP A 177 6.42 -7.02 7.29
CA ASP A 177 5.90 -7.51 6.02
C ASP A 177 5.61 -6.33 5.09
N ALA A 178 6.25 -6.34 3.92
CA ALA A 178 6.07 -5.31 2.91
C ALA A 178 5.78 -5.93 1.54
N THR A 179 4.77 -5.40 0.85
CA THR A 179 4.47 -5.76 -0.53
C THR A 179 4.24 -4.49 -1.34
N PHE A 180 4.99 -4.31 -2.42
CA PHE A 180 4.78 -3.25 -3.38
C PHE A 180 4.50 -3.86 -4.76
N GLY A 181 3.40 -3.45 -5.38
CA GLY A 181 3.02 -3.80 -6.74
C GLY A 181 3.91 -3.10 -7.78
N ASP A 182 3.36 -2.77 -8.93
CA ASP A 182 4.10 -2.28 -10.10
C ASP A 182 4.95 -1.03 -9.84
N VAL A 183 6.23 -1.22 -9.55
CA VAL A 183 7.21 -0.13 -9.37
C VAL A 183 7.77 0.32 -10.72
N ASP A 184 7.83 1.64 -10.96
CA ASP A 184 8.36 2.23 -12.19
C ASP A 184 9.08 3.58 -11.96
N THR A 185 9.63 4.15 -13.02
CA THR A 185 10.10 5.53 -13.12
C THR A 185 8.99 6.53 -12.79
N GLU A 186 9.36 7.68 -12.24
CA GLU A 186 8.42 8.76 -11.93
C GLU A 186 7.63 9.22 -13.17
N ALA A 187 8.28 9.27 -14.34
CA ALA A 187 7.67 9.66 -15.61
C ALA A 187 6.54 8.72 -16.06
N ARG A 188 6.54 7.47 -15.59
CA ARG A 188 5.52 6.47 -15.88
C ARG A 188 4.47 6.36 -14.77
N CYS A 189 4.67 7.02 -13.63
CA CYS A 189 3.71 7.09 -12.55
C CYS A 189 2.68 8.19 -12.85
N GLU A 190 1.42 7.92 -12.55
CA GLU A 190 0.28 8.81 -12.90
C GLU A 190 0.40 10.23 -12.30
N LEU A 191 1.25 10.43 -11.28
CA LEU A 191 1.49 11.73 -10.63
C LEU A 191 2.96 12.01 -10.26
N HIS A 192 3.93 11.40 -10.96
CA HIS A 192 5.34 11.45 -10.52
C HIS A 192 5.49 10.96 -9.05
N SER A 193 6.63 11.26 -8.41
CA SER A 193 6.84 11.02 -6.98
C SER A 193 5.92 11.92 -6.14
N ARG A 194 5.18 11.32 -5.20
CA ARG A 194 4.27 12.02 -4.28
C ARG A 194 4.93 12.43 -2.98
N TYR A 195 5.91 11.65 -2.56
CA TYR A 195 6.68 11.91 -1.37
C TYR A 195 7.95 12.68 -1.74
N GLN A 196 8.42 13.48 -0.79
CA GLN A 196 9.73 14.12 -0.92
C GLN A 196 10.79 13.01 -0.97
N PRO A 197 11.61 12.94 -2.03
CA PRO A 197 12.62 11.90 -2.15
C PRO A 197 13.60 11.96 -0.99
N LEU A 198 13.99 10.78 -0.50
CA LEU A 198 15.10 10.68 0.44
C LEU A 198 16.43 11.07 -0.26
N PRO A 199 17.44 11.53 0.50
CA PRO A 199 18.79 11.68 -0.03
C PRO A 199 19.31 10.39 -0.70
N ALA A 200 20.20 10.52 -1.68
CA ALA A 200 20.69 9.39 -2.47
C ALA A 200 21.38 8.30 -1.62
N GLY A 201 22.05 8.69 -0.52
CA GLY A 201 22.70 7.77 0.42
C GLY A 201 21.89 7.49 1.69
N ALA A 202 20.56 7.71 1.65
CA ALA A 202 19.71 7.39 2.79
C ALA A 202 19.70 5.88 3.03
N ASN A 203 20.17 5.48 4.20
CA ASN A 203 20.18 4.10 4.67
C ASN A 203 19.43 4.04 6.00
N PHE A 204 18.67 2.98 6.22
CA PHE A 204 17.90 2.83 7.44
C PHE A 204 17.74 1.37 7.83
N THR A 205 17.62 1.19 9.14
CA THR A 205 17.46 -0.11 9.77
C THR A 205 16.07 -0.67 9.47
N SER A 206 16.03 -1.91 9.02
CA SER A 206 14.83 -2.62 8.59
C SER A 206 14.57 -3.84 9.49
N GLN A 207 13.33 -3.96 9.94
CA GLN A 207 12.79 -5.15 10.62
C GLN A 207 12.08 -6.10 9.65
N LEU A 208 12.24 -5.90 8.34
CA LEU A 208 11.56 -6.71 7.34
C LEU A 208 11.99 -8.17 7.45
N GLU A 209 10.99 -9.02 7.66
CA GLU A 209 11.06 -10.48 7.61
C GLU A 209 10.60 -10.96 6.22
N THR A 210 9.58 -10.29 5.64
CA THR A 210 9.06 -10.56 4.30
C THR A 210 9.04 -9.29 3.46
N PHE A 211 9.65 -9.32 2.28
CA PHE A 211 9.62 -8.22 1.33
C PHE A 211 9.28 -8.73 -0.06
N THR A 212 8.19 -8.24 -0.65
CA THR A 212 7.79 -8.52 -2.04
C THR A 212 7.74 -7.22 -2.83
N ILE A 213 8.35 -7.20 -4.00
CA ILE A 213 8.34 -6.06 -4.90
C ILE A 213 8.21 -6.53 -6.34
N THR A 214 7.30 -5.91 -7.09
CA THR A 214 7.15 -6.11 -8.53
C THR A 214 7.64 -4.87 -9.25
N SER A 215 8.49 -4.98 -10.27
CA SER A 215 9.11 -3.81 -10.88
C SER A 215 9.31 -3.95 -12.39
N TYR A 216 9.12 -2.82 -13.09
CA TYR A 216 9.56 -2.61 -14.47
C TYR A 216 10.97 -1.99 -14.55
N ILE A 217 11.49 -1.49 -13.43
CA ILE A 217 12.75 -0.72 -13.38
C ILE A 217 13.70 -1.22 -12.30
N ASP A 218 14.94 -0.73 -12.33
CA ASP A 218 15.93 -1.07 -11.32
C ASP A 218 15.51 -0.62 -9.91
N ILE A 219 15.51 -1.57 -8.98
CA ILE A 219 15.17 -1.39 -7.56
C ILE A 219 16.40 -1.48 -6.65
N SER A 220 17.62 -1.48 -7.21
CA SER A 220 18.87 -1.56 -6.44
C SER A 220 18.93 -0.54 -5.31
N ARG A 221 18.42 0.66 -5.54
CA ARG A 221 18.33 1.70 -4.50
C ARG A 221 17.48 1.28 -3.32
N VAL A 222 16.35 0.60 -3.54
CA VAL A 222 15.50 0.11 -2.45
C VAL A 222 16.23 -0.94 -1.64
N LEU A 223 16.83 -1.93 -2.31
CA LEU A 223 17.51 -3.04 -1.65
C LEU A 223 18.76 -2.60 -0.88
N THR A 224 19.55 -1.70 -1.46
CA THR A 224 20.81 -1.22 -0.86
C THR A 224 20.60 -0.23 0.28
N SER A 225 19.49 0.52 0.30
CA SER A 225 19.14 1.41 1.42
C SER A 225 18.74 0.68 2.70
N LEU A 226 18.43 -0.62 2.65
CA LEU A 226 17.96 -1.38 3.81
C LEU A 226 19.12 -2.04 4.56
N HIS A 227 19.25 -1.73 5.86
CA HIS A 227 20.08 -2.49 6.77
C HIS A 227 19.23 -3.53 7.53
N TRP A 228 19.38 -4.79 7.15
CA TRP A 228 18.55 -5.90 7.64
C TRP A 228 18.97 -6.32 9.05
N LEU A 229 18.07 -6.15 10.03
CA LEU A 229 18.31 -6.62 11.40
C LEU A 229 18.18 -8.13 11.57
N HIS A 230 17.25 -8.73 10.81
CA HIS A 230 17.03 -10.16 10.83
C HIS A 230 17.99 -10.85 9.85
N GLY A 231 18.59 -11.95 10.28
CA GLY A 231 19.58 -12.66 9.47
C GLY A 231 18.99 -13.42 8.28
N ASN A 232 17.68 -13.71 8.28
CA ASN A 232 17.04 -14.65 7.36
C ASN A 232 15.73 -14.10 6.75
N PRO A 233 15.74 -12.93 6.09
CA PRO A 233 14.54 -12.41 5.45
C PRO A 233 14.15 -13.27 4.24
N THR A 234 12.87 -13.25 3.89
CA THR A 234 12.36 -13.74 2.60
C THR A 234 12.10 -12.56 1.68
N ILE A 235 12.81 -12.52 0.55
CA ILE A 235 12.71 -11.44 -0.42
C ILE A 235 12.21 -12.02 -1.74
N THR A 236 11.10 -11.49 -2.26
CA THR A 236 10.55 -11.84 -3.57
C THR A 236 10.63 -10.63 -4.49
N ILE A 237 11.36 -10.77 -5.60
CA ILE A 237 11.51 -9.74 -6.62
C ILE A 237 10.88 -10.25 -7.91
N ASN A 238 9.83 -9.58 -8.39
CA ASN A 238 9.22 -9.86 -9.68
C ASN A 238 9.66 -8.80 -10.68
N ILE A 239 10.37 -9.21 -11.73
CA ILE A 239 10.87 -8.33 -12.79
C ILE A 239 10.03 -8.54 -14.04
N LEU A 240 9.38 -7.46 -14.47
CA LEU A 240 8.45 -7.46 -15.60
C LEU A 240 9.11 -7.06 -16.93
N ASP A 241 10.32 -6.48 -16.88
CA ASP A 241 11.09 -6.09 -18.07
C ASP A 241 12.26 -7.05 -18.30
N ASP A 242 12.26 -7.74 -19.43
CA ASP A 242 13.29 -8.70 -19.84
C ASP A 242 14.69 -8.06 -19.96
N ALA A 243 14.77 -6.81 -20.41
CA ALA A 243 16.04 -6.10 -20.52
C ALA A 243 16.61 -5.82 -19.13
N LEU A 244 15.74 -5.46 -18.19
CA LEU A 244 16.12 -5.28 -16.79
C LEU A 244 16.53 -6.59 -16.14
N ALA A 245 15.86 -7.70 -16.45
CA ALA A 245 16.21 -9.01 -15.91
C ALA A 245 17.67 -9.39 -16.25
N GLY A 246 18.20 -8.91 -17.37
CA GLY A 246 19.58 -9.13 -17.81
C GLY A 246 20.65 -8.21 -17.19
N GLN A 247 20.30 -7.24 -16.35
CA GLN A 247 21.26 -6.30 -15.78
C GLN A 247 22.26 -6.95 -14.80
N ASP A 248 23.29 -6.20 -14.39
CA ASP A 248 24.16 -6.60 -13.29
C ASP A 248 23.48 -6.34 -11.93
N TRP A 249 23.01 -7.40 -11.31
CA TRP A 249 22.34 -7.38 -10.00
C TRP A 249 23.31 -7.41 -8.82
N GLY A 250 24.61 -7.58 -9.06
CA GLY A 250 25.58 -7.71 -7.99
C GLY A 250 25.58 -6.54 -6.99
N PRO A 251 25.59 -5.28 -7.46
CA PRO A 251 25.50 -4.13 -6.56
C PRO A 251 24.21 -4.11 -5.72
N SER A 252 23.11 -4.66 -6.23
CA SER A 252 21.80 -4.67 -5.56
C SER A 252 21.78 -5.55 -4.30
N PHE A 253 22.65 -6.56 -4.24
CA PHE A 253 22.64 -7.59 -3.20
C PHE A 253 23.75 -7.44 -2.16
N VAL A 254 24.58 -6.39 -2.27
CA VAL A 254 25.72 -6.16 -1.37
C VAL A 254 25.34 -6.09 0.12
N ASN A 255 24.15 -5.58 0.43
CA ASN A 255 23.66 -5.42 1.80
C ASN A 255 22.66 -6.51 2.22
N ILE A 256 22.36 -7.47 1.33
CA ILE A 256 21.41 -8.55 1.63
C ILE A 256 22.11 -9.64 2.45
N PRO A 257 21.56 -10.10 3.57
CA PRO A 257 22.14 -11.19 4.36
C PRO A 257 22.31 -12.47 3.52
N ILE A 258 23.43 -13.18 3.69
CA ILE A 258 23.72 -14.42 2.95
C ILE A 258 22.65 -15.49 3.18
N SER A 259 22.04 -15.53 4.37
CA SER A 259 20.96 -16.46 4.74
C SER A 259 19.56 -16.04 4.26
N THR A 260 19.46 -15.03 3.41
CA THR A 260 18.20 -14.60 2.79
C THR A 260 17.62 -15.69 1.91
N ASN A 261 16.32 -15.94 2.03
CA ASN A 261 15.56 -16.72 1.06
C ASN A 261 15.13 -15.78 -0.08
N LEU A 262 15.93 -15.71 -1.15
CA LEU A 262 15.68 -14.85 -2.30
C LEU A 262 14.89 -15.62 -3.37
N ILE A 263 13.76 -15.06 -3.81
CA ILE A 263 12.94 -15.55 -4.91
C ILE A 263 12.95 -14.46 -5.99
N MET A 264 13.35 -14.81 -7.20
CA MET A 264 13.36 -13.89 -8.34
C MET A 264 12.51 -14.44 -9.48
N ASN A 265 11.46 -13.72 -9.86
CA ASN A 265 10.57 -14.10 -10.95
C ASN A 265 10.77 -13.16 -12.14
N GLY A 266 10.87 -13.70 -13.35
CA GLY A 266 11.11 -12.94 -14.57
C GLY A 266 11.98 -13.70 -15.57
N ASN A 267 12.20 -13.11 -16.75
CA ASN A 267 12.96 -13.74 -17.83
C ASN A 267 14.48 -13.55 -17.68
N PHE A 268 15.08 -14.07 -16.61
CA PHE A 268 16.51 -13.91 -16.35
C PHE A 268 17.38 -14.75 -17.31
N PRO A 269 18.38 -14.15 -17.98
CA PRO A 269 19.36 -14.92 -18.74
C PRO A 269 20.18 -15.85 -17.84
N GLN A 270 20.62 -17.00 -18.38
CA GLN A 270 21.41 -17.98 -17.62
C GLN A 270 22.69 -17.39 -17.01
N ALA A 271 23.38 -16.51 -17.75
CA ALA A 271 24.57 -15.83 -17.27
C ALA A 271 24.26 -14.95 -16.04
N THR A 272 23.16 -14.19 -16.08
CA THR A 272 22.69 -13.38 -14.97
C THR A 272 22.30 -14.24 -13.76
N MET A 273 21.55 -15.33 -13.97
CA MET A 273 21.23 -16.27 -12.88
C MET A 273 22.48 -16.85 -12.22
N ALA A 274 23.52 -17.17 -13.00
CA ALA A 274 24.78 -17.68 -12.48
C ALA A 274 25.52 -16.63 -11.63
N MET A 275 25.56 -15.37 -12.07
CA MET A 275 26.13 -14.26 -11.29
C MET A 275 25.40 -14.05 -9.96
N ILE A 276 24.08 -14.05 -9.98
CA ILE A 276 23.27 -13.88 -8.77
C ILE A 276 23.51 -15.02 -7.78
N ARG A 277 23.59 -16.27 -8.24
CA ARG A 277 23.91 -17.43 -7.40
C ARG A 277 25.29 -17.36 -6.74
N GLN A 278 26.25 -16.67 -7.34
CA GLN A 278 27.55 -16.46 -6.71
C GLN A 278 27.46 -15.55 -5.48
N GLN A 279 26.49 -14.62 -5.47
CA GLN A 279 26.27 -13.71 -4.35
C GLN A 279 25.26 -14.23 -3.33
N VAL A 280 24.17 -14.84 -3.81
CA VAL A 280 23.10 -15.42 -3.01
C VAL A 280 22.89 -16.87 -3.45
N PRO A 281 23.65 -17.84 -2.90
CA PRO A 281 23.61 -19.23 -3.36
C PRO A 281 22.23 -19.90 -3.25
N GLY A 282 21.41 -19.45 -2.28
CA GLY A 282 20.05 -19.96 -2.04
C GLY A 282 18.95 -19.35 -2.91
N VAL A 283 19.29 -18.55 -3.93
CA VAL A 283 18.27 -17.91 -4.78
C VAL A 283 17.44 -18.93 -5.58
N ASN A 284 16.13 -18.75 -5.56
CA ASN A 284 15.18 -19.49 -6.39
C ASN A 284 14.70 -18.61 -7.54
N PHE A 285 14.72 -19.15 -8.76
CA PHE A 285 14.20 -18.45 -9.94
C PHE A 285 12.87 -19.04 -10.38
N GLY A 286 11.86 -18.19 -10.51
CA GLY A 286 10.57 -18.50 -11.13
C GLY A 286 10.41 -17.80 -12.47
N ARG A 287 9.35 -18.14 -13.18
CA ARG A 287 8.91 -17.47 -14.40
C ARG A 287 7.72 -16.58 -14.11
#